data_AF-A0A367JRC6-F1
#
_entry.id   AF-A0A367JRC6-F1
#
_cell.length_a   1.000
_cell.length_b   1.000
_cell.length_c   1.000
_cell.angle_alpha   90.00
_cell.angle_beta   90.00
_cell.angle_gamma   90.00
#
_symmetry.space_group_name_H-M   'P 1'
#
loop_
_entity.id
_entity.type
_entity.pdbx_description
1 polymer ?
#
loop_
_entity_poly.entity_id
_entity_poly.type
_entity_poly.pdbx_seq_one_letter_code
_entity_poly.pdbx_strand_id
1 'polypeptide(L)'
;MGVAADCTYTKFYRSTDGARMQIINDWNSVSSVYSSSFNVGIGLINITIMDSGCPSTVSTSSAWNQACSTSYSISQRLSDFSQWRGSIGDDGAGLWHLMTNCATGQEVGVAWLSQVCTTRAISSQGEYTSGTGVSSVIADEWKVVAHEIGHGFEPGTRNITTLQQCGNGIVETGEDCDPGGTDNDCCDSTTCKFKSGAVCDDVNDLCCDSCQFRPANYTCRAASTECDVAEVCSGTSGACPQDVYKEDLTSCGNGLQCASGQCTSRDQQCLSRGTTYNIRKACGATNGCQVTCQDPSSSFACITFPGSFVDGTSCGIGGVCSSGKCSSENFGNNVKNWFDTHKEIVIPVAIVLGLLVLVCLYRCCCYSRSRRYKNIESSYIVAQQPYHSAPPPRYPPPLGGPPNQYHTPPPGWVDPTAYNGPPLPPYSQNDPRIRDINPSNTVNADNGPTVPPHQQMPTPTSPVPVYTQNNPTQNNRPHNEGVL
;
A
#
# COMPACT_ATOMS: atom_id res chain seq x y z
N MET A 1 16.03 9.73 4.73
CA MET A 1 16.27 9.11 3.40
C MET A 1 15.74 10.00 2.30
N GLY A 2 16.37 9.96 1.12
CA GLY A 2 15.81 10.50 -0.11
C GLY A 2 15.20 9.40 -0.97
N VAL A 3 14.20 9.72 -1.77
CA VAL A 3 13.62 8.79 -2.75
C VAL A 3 13.52 9.45 -4.11
N ALA A 4 13.82 8.70 -5.16
CA ALA A 4 13.63 9.10 -6.53
C ALA A 4 12.66 8.13 -7.23
N ALA A 5 11.83 8.62 -8.15
CA ALA A 5 11.02 7.81 -9.06
C ALA A 5 11.36 8.16 -10.50
N ASP A 6 11.62 7.13 -11.31
CA ASP A 6 11.85 7.31 -12.74
C ASP A 6 10.53 7.47 -13.52
N CYS A 7 10.67 7.83 -14.80
CA CYS A 7 9.55 8.03 -15.71
C CYS A 7 8.65 6.79 -15.85
N THR A 8 9.19 5.58 -15.67
CA THR A 8 8.44 4.34 -15.80
C THR A 8 7.58 4.08 -14.56
N TYR A 9 8.09 4.41 -13.38
CA TYR A 9 7.35 4.39 -12.13
C TYR A 9 6.19 5.39 -12.16
N THR A 10 6.48 6.64 -12.56
CA THR A 10 5.47 7.68 -12.71
C THR A 10 4.42 7.31 -13.75
N LYS A 11 4.83 6.71 -14.87
CA LYS A 11 3.91 6.21 -15.90
C LYS A 11 3.03 5.08 -15.38
N PHE A 12 3.58 4.17 -14.57
CA PHE A 12 2.84 3.06 -13.98
C PHE A 12 1.73 3.56 -13.04
N TYR A 13 2.06 4.51 -12.14
CA TYR A 13 1.09 5.17 -11.26
C TYR A 13 0.34 6.34 -11.92
N ARG A 14 0.49 6.50 -13.24
CA ARG A 14 -0.22 7.43 -14.15
C ARG A 14 0.01 8.92 -13.92
N SER A 15 0.62 9.31 -12.80
CA SER A 15 0.91 10.70 -12.44
C SER A 15 2.02 10.78 -11.41
N THR A 16 2.63 11.96 -11.30
CA THR A 16 3.64 12.26 -10.28
C THR A 16 3.06 12.19 -8.88
N ASP A 17 1.80 12.58 -8.68
CA ASP A 17 1.11 12.46 -7.39
C ASP A 17 0.79 11.01 -7.05
N GLY A 18 0.36 10.20 -8.03
CA GLY A 18 0.16 8.77 -7.83
C GLY A 18 1.45 8.06 -7.38
N ALA A 19 2.57 8.38 -8.03
CA ALA A 19 3.89 7.88 -7.64
C ALA A 19 4.31 8.35 -6.23
N ARG A 20 4.12 9.64 -5.93
CA ARG A 20 4.43 10.21 -4.61
C ARG A 20 3.68 9.50 -3.50
N MET A 21 2.38 9.27 -3.71
CA MET A 21 1.52 8.65 -2.71
C MET A 21 1.90 7.19 -2.46
N GLN A 22 2.24 6.45 -3.51
CA GLN A 22 2.73 5.09 -3.34
C GLN A 22 4.04 5.08 -2.53
N ILE A 23 5.01 5.92 -2.89
CA ILE A 23 6.27 6.06 -2.15
C ILE A 23 6.02 6.32 -0.67
N ILE A 24 5.12 7.24 -0.33
CA ILE A 24 4.79 7.54 1.07
C ILE A 24 4.20 6.31 1.77
N ASN A 25 3.30 5.57 1.11
CA ASN A 25 2.72 4.36 1.69
C ASN A 25 3.77 3.26 1.94
N ASP A 26 4.69 3.07 0.99
CA ASP A 26 5.77 2.10 1.14
C ASP A 26 6.68 2.50 2.30
N TRP A 27 7.09 3.77 2.39
CA TRP A 27 7.94 4.26 3.48
C TRP A 27 7.28 4.21 4.85
N ASN A 28 5.97 4.42 4.95
CA ASN A 28 5.23 4.22 6.20
C ASN A 28 5.30 2.75 6.66
N SER A 29 5.15 1.81 5.71
CA SER A 29 5.20 0.37 5.99
C SER A 29 6.61 -0.07 6.37
N VAL A 30 7.62 0.40 5.62
CA VAL A 30 9.04 0.18 5.93
C VAL A 30 9.38 0.74 7.31
N SER A 31 9.01 1.99 7.60
CA SER A 31 9.33 2.61 8.89
C SER A 31 8.66 1.88 10.05
N SER A 32 7.44 1.36 9.87
CA SER A 32 6.78 0.53 10.89
C SER A 32 7.60 -0.73 11.20
N VAL A 33 8.03 -1.47 10.17
CA VAL A 33 8.84 -2.68 10.36
C VAL A 33 10.21 -2.35 10.96
N TYR A 34 10.90 -1.34 10.46
CA TYR A 34 12.21 -0.95 10.98
C TYR A 34 12.15 -0.43 12.42
N SER A 35 11.10 0.32 12.76
CA SER A 35 10.88 0.79 14.12
C SER A 35 10.62 -0.38 15.06
N SER A 36 9.75 -1.32 14.68
CA SER A 36 9.38 -2.46 15.52
C SER A 36 10.49 -3.51 15.67
N SER A 37 11.29 -3.72 14.62
CA SER A 37 12.31 -4.78 14.57
C SER A 37 13.70 -4.31 14.99
N PHE A 38 14.03 -3.04 14.74
CA PHE A 38 15.40 -2.54 14.91
C PHE A 38 15.49 -1.24 15.71
N ASN A 39 14.36 -0.70 16.19
CA ASN A 39 14.30 0.62 16.83
C ASN A 39 14.86 1.74 15.93
N VAL A 40 14.66 1.62 14.61
CA VAL A 40 15.12 2.60 13.61
C VAL A 40 13.91 3.29 12.98
N GLY A 41 13.86 4.62 13.08
CA GLY A 41 12.88 5.44 12.36
C GLY A 41 13.35 5.75 10.94
N ILE A 42 12.55 5.39 9.94
CA ILE A 42 12.86 5.65 8.53
C ILE A 42 12.01 6.82 8.02
N GLY A 43 12.60 8.02 7.99
CA GLY A 43 11.94 9.24 7.50
C GLY A 43 12.31 9.61 6.07
N LEU A 44 11.35 10.09 5.29
CA LEU A 44 11.58 10.75 4.01
C LEU A 44 11.90 12.23 4.22
N ILE A 45 13.04 12.68 3.72
CA ILE A 45 13.43 14.11 3.75
C ILE A 45 13.48 14.74 2.36
N ASN A 46 13.53 13.93 1.30
CA ASN A 46 13.51 14.40 -0.09
C ASN A 46 12.79 13.38 -0.99
N ILE A 47 11.98 13.86 -1.93
CA ILE A 47 11.28 13.04 -2.93
C ILE A 47 11.42 13.70 -4.30
N THR A 48 12.16 13.05 -5.21
CA THR A 48 12.36 13.46 -6.60
C THR A 48 11.52 12.57 -7.52
N ILE A 49 10.63 13.13 -8.33
CA ILE A 49 9.76 12.32 -9.20
C ILE A 49 9.88 12.85 -10.64
N MET A 50 10.30 11.98 -11.55
CA MET A 50 10.41 12.29 -12.98
C MET A 50 9.04 12.21 -13.65
N ASP A 51 8.83 12.99 -14.71
CA ASP A 51 7.59 12.93 -15.49
C ASP A 51 7.38 11.57 -16.17
N SER A 52 6.12 11.23 -16.46
CA SER A 52 5.76 9.95 -17.09
C SER A 52 6.33 9.73 -18.50
N GLY A 53 6.85 10.79 -19.13
CA GLY A 53 7.46 10.74 -20.45
C GLY A 53 8.95 10.42 -20.35
N CYS A 54 9.32 9.16 -20.57
CA CYS A 54 10.74 8.80 -20.59
C CYS A 54 11.49 9.53 -21.70
N PRO A 55 12.66 10.12 -21.42
CA PRO A 55 13.41 10.90 -22.40
C PRO A 55 13.90 10.01 -23.55
N SER A 56 13.83 10.52 -24.78
CA SER A 56 14.34 9.83 -25.97
C SER A 56 15.87 9.83 -26.05
N THR A 57 16.51 10.73 -25.32
CA THR A 57 17.97 10.86 -25.22
C THR A 57 18.38 10.87 -23.76
N VAL A 58 19.32 10.01 -23.39
CA VAL A 58 19.78 9.88 -22.01
C VAL A 58 20.59 11.11 -21.61
N SER A 59 20.17 11.78 -20.54
CA SER A 59 20.93 12.88 -19.94
C SER A 59 21.96 12.33 -18.95
N THR A 60 23.18 12.87 -18.97
CA THR A 60 24.21 12.52 -17.98
C THR A 60 23.86 12.97 -16.56
N SER A 61 22.99 13.96 -16.40
CA SER A 61 22.54 14.45 -15.08
C SER A 61 21.45 13.59 -14.45
N SER A 62 20.87 12.66 -15.21
CA SER A 62 19.75 11.81 -14.76
C SER A 62 19.73 10.52 -15.56
N ALA A 63 20.90 9.88 -15.70
CA ALA A 63 21.07 8.70 -16.53
C ALA A 63 20.18 7.53 -16.05
N TRP A 64 19.81 7.51 -14.77
CA TRP A 64 18.85 6.55 -14.20
C TRP A 64 17.40 6.72 -14.70
N ASN A 65 17.04 7.88 -15.27
CA ASN A 65 15.69 8.15 -15.77
C ASN A 65 15.53 7.72 -17.24
N GLN A 66 15.33 6.42 -17.46
CA GLN A 66 15.18 5.84 -18.80
C GLN A 66 14.05 4.80 -18.84
N ALA A 67 13.50 4.60 -20.05
CA ALA A 67 12.52 3.55 -20.30
C ALA A 67 13.09 2.15 -20.02
N CYS A 68 12.22 1.16 -19.79
CA CYS A 68 12.64 -0.23 -19.61
C CYS A 68 13.25 -0.77 -20.92
N SER A 69 14.40 -1.42 -20.82
CA SER A 69 15.10 -2.07 -21.93
C SER A 69 15.78 -3.34 -21.43
N THR A 70 15.82 -4.37 -22.26
CA THR A 70 16.58 -5.61 -21.97
C THR A 70 18.09 -5.38 -21.91
N SER A 71 18.57 -4.28 -22.51
CA SER A 71 19.97 -3.86 -22.47
C SER A 71 20.30 -2.93 -21.29
N TYR A 72 19.31 -2.59 -20.45
CA TYR A 72 19.47 -1.66 -19.33
C TYR A 72 18.88 -2.27 -18.07
N SER A 73 19.72 -3.07 -17.39
CA SER A 73 19.33 -3.86 -16.23
C SER A 73 19.07 -3.01 -14.99
N ILE A 74 18.41 -3.61 -14.00
CA ILE A 74 18.21 -2.99 -12.68
C ILE A 74 19.53 -2.68 -11.98
N SER A 75 20.58 -3.51 -12.15
CA SER A 75 21.92 -3.22 -11.62
C SER A 75 22.58 -2.03 -12.33
N GLN A 76 22.39 -1.88 -13.66
CA GLN A 76 22.88 -0.71 -14.36
C GLN A 76 22.14 0.57 -13.91
N ARG A 77 20.82 0.47 -13.65
CA ARG A 77 20.05 1.57 -13.03
C ARG A 77 20.62 1.95 -11.67
N LEU A 78 20.96 0.98 -10.82
CA LEU A 78 21.58 1.22 -9.52
C LEU A 78 22.91 1.97 -9.68
N SER A 79 23.76 1.56 -10.62
CA SER A 79 25.02 2.23 -10.91
C SER A 79 24.82 3.68 -11.36
N ASP A 80 23.97 3.92 -12.36
CA ASP A 80 23.70 5.29 -12.85
C ASP A 80 23.05 6.18 -11.77
N PHE A 81 22.19 5.58 -10.92
CA PHE A 81 21.59 6.27 -9.79
C PHE A 81 22.61 6.59 -8.69
N SER A 82 23.58 5.70 -8.47
CA SER A 82 24.69 5.92 -7.54
C SER A 82 25.57 7.08 -7.98
N GLN A 83 25.85 7.18 -9.28
CA GLN A 83 26.57 8.30 -9.86
C GLN A 83 25.83 9.61 -9.62
N TRP A 84 24.51 9.61 -9.86
CA TRP A 84 23.66 10.76 -9.61
C TRP A 84 23.64 11.16 -8.13
N ARG A 85 23.46 10.19 -7.22
CA ARG A 85 23.52 10.40 -5.77
C ARG A 85 24.84 11.07 -5.37
N GLY A 86 25.96 10.58 -5.87
CA GLY A 86 27.28 11.16 -5.62
C GLY A 86 27.43 12.62 -6.07
N SER A 87 26.63 13.06 -7.06
CA SER A 87 26.64 14.44 -7.53
C SER A 87 25.84 15.40 -6.64
N ILE A 88 24.94 14.90 -5.80
CA ILE A 88 24.14 15.71 -4.87
C ILE A 88 25.00 16.16 -3.68
N GLY A 89 25.89 15.29 -3.20
CA GLY A 89 26.71 15.54 -2.03
C GLY A 89 25.96 15.30 -0.72
N ASP A 90 26.29 16.08 0.30
CA ASP A 90 25.64 15.99 1.62
C ASP A 90 24.34 16.80 1.65
N ASP A 91 23.22 16.09 1.58
CA ASP A 91 21.86 16.62 1.64
C ASP A 91 21.14 16.20 2.94
N GLY A 92 21.88 15.69 3.93
CA GLY A 92 21.33 15.14 5.17
C GLY A 92 20.63 13.78 5.03
N ALA A 93 20.57 13.19 3.83
CA ALA A 93 20.04 11.84 3.67
C ALA A 93 21.15 10.81 3.91
N GLY A 94 20.92 9.80 4.76
CA GLY A 94 21.85 8.66 4.89
C GLY A 94 21.82 7.71 3.68
N LEU A 95 20.66 7.55 3.05
CA LEU A 95 20.44 6.68 1.89
C LEU A 95 19.49 7.34 0.89
N TRP A 96 19.65 6.97 -0.38
CA TRP A 96 18.69 7.25 -1.45
C TRP A 96 18.12 5.97 -2.06
N HIS A 97 16.86 5.99 -2.43
CA HIS A 97 16.23 4.83 -3.04
C HIS A 97 15.56 5.20 -4.36
N LEU A 98 15.80 4.42 -5.41
CA LEU A 98 15.16 4.60 -6.70
C LEU A 98 13.97 3.65 -6.85
N MET A 99 12.83 4.21 -7.25
CA MET A 99 11.63 3.48 -7.61
C MET A 99 11.50 3.44 -9.14
N THR A 100 11.31 2.24 -9.69
CA THR A 100 11.20 2.01 -11.14
C THR A 100 10.11 0.99 -11.46
N ASN A 101 9.59 0.94 -12.69
CA ASN A 101 8.74 -0.17 -13.16
C ASN A 101 9.54 -1.19 -14.00
N CYS A 102 10.87 -1.10 -13.99
CA CYS A 102 11.74 -1.90 -14.83
C CYS A 102 12.46 -3.00 -14.04
N ALA A 103 11.75 -4.09 -13.76
CA ALA A 103 12.37 -5.33 -13.30
C ALA A 103 13.21 -5.96 -14.45
N THR A 104 14.34 -6.58 -14.12
CA THR A 104 15.18 -7.28 -15.11
C THR A 104 15.32 -8.75 -14.71
N GLY A 105 14.72 -9.66 -15.48
CA GLY A 105 14.73 -11.07 -15.12
C GLY A 105 13.86 -11.35 -13.89
N GLN A 106 14.40 -12.07 -12.91
CA GLN A 106 13.73 -12.31 -11.62
C GLN A 106 14.04 -11.22 -10.58
N GLU A 107 15.06 -10.38 -10.81
CA GLU A 107 15.50 -9.35 -9.88
C GLU A 107 14.49 -8.21 -9.81
N VAL A 108 13.83 -8.07 -8.65
CA VAL A 108 12.84 -7.02 -8.38
C VAL A 108 13.40 -5.86 -7.55
N GLY A 109 14.59 -5.99 -6.99
CA GLY A 109 15.33 -4.96 -6.27
C GLY A 109 16.81 -5.29 -6.25
N VAL A 110 17.65 -4.25 -6.13
CA VAL A 110 19.10 -4.38 -5.89
C VAL A 110 19.59 -3.15 -5.11
N ALA A 111 20.46 -3.36 -4.13
CA ALA A 111 21.15 -2.30 -3.40
C ALA A 111 22.61 -2.66 -3.12
N TRP A 112 23.42 -1.64 -2.87
CA TRP A 112 24.80 -1.86 -2.43
C TRP A 112 24.84 -2.21 -0.94
N LEU A 113 25.72 -3.12 -0.58
CA LEU A 113 25.95 -3.50 0.82
C LEU A 113 26.74 -2.41 1.57
N SER A 114 26.31 -2.13 2.80
CA SER A 114 27.06 -1.27 3.76
C SER A 114 27.29 0.17 3.29
N GLN A 115 26.34 0.76 2.57
CA GLN A 115 26.49 2.10 2.00
C GLN A 115 25.68 3.20 2.70
N VAL A 116 25.09 2.93 3.88
CA VAL A 116 24.50 4.00 4.70
C VAL A 116 25.53 5.11 4.94
N CYS A 117 25.10 6.36 4.73
CA CYS A 117 25.89 7.58 4.83
C CYS A 117 27.02 7.72 3.79
N THR A 118 27.12 6.83 2.80
CA THR A 118 28.03 7.00 1.65
C THR A 118 27.43 8.00 0.67
N THR A 119 27.73 9.29 0.85
CA THR A 119 27.23 10.40 0.01
C THR A 119 28.04 10.61 -1.27
N ARG A 120 29.24 10.04 -1.37
CA ARG A 120 30.13 10.17 -2.54
C ARG A 120 30.03 8.93 -3.42
N ALA A 121 29.97 9.13 -4.73
CA ALA A 121 30.05 8.03 -5.69
C ALA A 121 31.50 7.57 -5.86
N ILE A 122 31.73 6.26 -5.77
CA ILE A 122 33.02 5.64 -6.07
C ILE A 122 32.90 4.88 -7.38
N SER A 123 33.77 5.17 -8.34
CA SER A 123 33.81 4.47 -9.62
C SER A 123 34.76 3.27 -9.53
N SER A 124 34.27 2.08 -9.87
CA SER A 124 35.09 0.87 -10.01
C SER A 124 34.67 0.11 -11.27
N GLN A 125 35.63 -0.14 -12.17
CA GLN A 125 35.40 -0.88 -13.43
C GLN A 125 34.23 -0.37 -14.31
N GLY A 126 33.89 0.93 -14.22
CA GLY A 126 32.81 1.53 -14.99
C GLY A 126 31.43 1.50 -14.31
N GLU A 127 31.34 0.95 -13.09
CA GLU A 127 30.17 1.04 -12.22
C GLU A 127 30.41 2.07 -11.11
N TYR A 128 29.33 2.67 -10.62
CA TYR A 128 29.37 3.62 -9.51
C TYR A 128 28.66 3.03 -8.30
N THR A 129 29.28 3.18 -7.12
CA THR A 129 28.70 2.78 -5.84
C THR A 129 28.51 3.99 -4.93
N SER A 130 27.39 4.02 -4.21
CA SER A 130 27.09 5.03 -3.18
C SER A 130 25.97 4.50 -2.26
N GLY A 131 25.49 5.32 -1.32
CA GLY A 131 24.35 5.01 -0.45
C GLY A 131 23.03 4.95 -1.17
N THR A 132 22.84 3.94 -2.02
CA THR A 132 21.70 3.78 -2.90
C THR A 132 21.16 2.36 -2.98
N GLY A 133 19.84 2.26 -3.13
CA GLY A 133 19.12 1.05 -3.55
C GLY A 133 18.15 1.34 -4.70
N VAL A 134 17.67 0.28 -5.35
CA VAL A 134 16.64 0.34 -6.40
C VAL A 134 15.60 -0.73 -6.13
N SER A 135 14.31 -0.39 -6.21
CA SER A 135 13.21 -1.35 -6.20
C SER A 135 12.31 -1.14 -7.40
N SER A 136 11.88 -2.25 -7.98
CA SER A 136 10.88 -2.27 -9.04
C SER A 136 9.49 -2.52 -8.48
N VAL A 137 8.50 -2.01 -9.19
CA VAL A 137 7.08 -2.24 -8.92
C VAL A 137 6.77 -3.74 -8.86
N ILE A 138 6.24 -4.17 -7.73
CA ILE A 138 5.62 -5.49 -7.53
C ILE A 138 4.36 -5.39 -6.66
N ALA A 139 3.67 -6.52 -6.43
CA ALA A 139 2.46 -6.55 -5.59
C ALA A 139 2.72 -6.15 -4.13
N ASP A 140 3.87 -6.55 -3.56
CA ASP A 140 4.31 -6.22 -2.19
C ASP A 140 5.56 -5.30 -2.22
N GLU A 141 5.46 -4.18 -2.94
CA GLU A 141 6.59 -3.27 -3.21
C GLU A 141 7.36 -2.84 -1.94
N TRP A 142 6.64 -2.45 -0.89
CA TRP A 142 7.23 -2.04 0.38
C TRP A 142 8.16 -3.10 1.02
N LYS A 143 7.92 -4.40 0.78
CA LYS A 143 8.78 -5.48 1.31
C LYS A 143 10.14 -5.50 0.62
N VAL A 144 10.15 -5.27 -0.70
CA VAL A 144 11.38 -5.16 -1.48
C VAL A 144 12.12 -3.90 -1.07
N VAL A 145 11.42 -2.77 -0.94
CA VAL A 145 12.03 -1.53 -0.43
C VAL A 145 12.67 -1.75 0.94
N ALA A 146 11.97 -2.40 1.88
CA ALA A 146 12.51 -2.70 3.20
C ALA A 146 13.76 -3.60 3.13
N HIS A 147 13.74 -4.62 2.26
CA HIS A 147 14.86 -5.53 2.04
C HIS A 147 16.10 -4.80 1.48
N GLU A 148 15.91 -3.99 0.44
CA GLU A 148 16.99 -3.25 -0.21
C GLU A 148 17.57 -2.14 0.67
N ILE A 149 16.74 -1.48 1.48
CA ILE A 149 17.24 -0.57 2.52
C ILE A 149 18.14 -1.34 3.50
N GLY A 150 17.77 -2.59 3.81
CA GLY A 150 18.49 -3.46 4.71
C GLY A 150 19.91 -3.70 4.23
N HIS A 151 20.09 -3.96 2.93
CA HIS A 151 21.41 -4.06 2.28
C HIS A 151 22.30 -2.85 2.57
N GLY A 152 21.74 -1.64 2.51
CA GLY A 152 22.46 -0.41 2.82
C GLY A 152 23.00 -0.37 4.26
N PHE A 153 22.27 -0.93 5.23
CA PHE A 153 22.68 -1.04 6.63
C PHE A 153 23.70 -2.15 6.89
N GLU A 154 24.08 -2.92 5.87
CA GLU A 154 24.83 -4.18 6.01
C GLU A 154 24.04 -5.20 6.84
N PRO A 155 23.11 -5.97 6.25
CA PRO A 155 22.65 -7.18 6.86
C PRO A 155 23.84 -8.12 6.66
N GLY A 156 24.84 -8.02 7.53
CA GLY A 156 25.98 -8.92 7.50
C GLY A 156 25.44 -10.34 7.34
N THR A 157 26.22 -11.22 6.71
CA THR A 157 25.98 -12.66 6.71
C THR A 157 26.02 -13.15 8.15
N ARG A 158 24.91 -12.95 8.82
CA ARG A 158 24.54 -13.54 10.07
C ARG A 158 23.35 -14.40 9.69
N ASN A 159 23.61 -15.70 9.58
CA ASN A 159 22.81 -16.61 10.38
C ASN A 159 22.52 -15.87 11.70
N ILE A 160 21.30 -15.91 12.25
CA ILE A 160 21.09 -15.48 13.64
C ILE A 160 21.80 -16.48 14.59
N THR A 161 23.08 -16.76 14.38
CA THR A 161 24.10 -16.71 15.40
C THR A 161 24.12 -15.28 15.93
N THR A 162 23.35 -15.07 16.99
CA THR A 162 23.70 -14.08 18.01
C THR A 162 25.20 -14.23 18.24
N LEU A 163 26.04 -13.21 18.06
CA LEU A 163 27.45 -13.37 18.48
C LEU A 163 27.54 -13.39 20.01
N GLN A 164 26.42 -13.16 20.72
CA GLN A 164 26.35 -13.02 22.18
C GLN A 164 27.43 -12.03 22.62
N GLN A 165 27.52 -10.94 21.87
CA GLN A 165 28.63 -10.01 21.98
C GLN A 165 28.16 -8.81 22.77
N CYS A 166 28.36 -8.93 24.08
CA CYS A 166 28.14 -7.85 25.01
C CYS A 166 28.90 -6.58 24.63
N GLY A 167 28.19 -5.44 24.70
CA GLY A 167 28.73 -4.11 24.49
C GLY A 167 28.44 -3.53 23.10
N ASN A 168 27.51 -4.14 22.36
CA ASN A 168 27.10 -3.69 21.03
C ASN A 168 25.79 -2.85 21.06
N GLY A 169 25.14 -2.77 22.21
CA GLY A 169 23.92 -1.99 22.44
C GLY A 169 22.60 -2.75 22.16
N ILE A 170 22.66 -4.05 21.88
CA ILE A 170 21.51 -4.90 21.57
C ILE A 170 21.46 -6.05 22.57
N VAL A 171 20.37 -6.16 23.33
CA VAL A 171 20.19 -7.25 24.29
C VAL A 171 19.98 -8.57 23.54
N GLU A 172 20.96 -9.47 23.60
CA GLU A 172 20.91 -10.79 22.98
C GLU A 172 20.52 -11.91 23.97
N THR A 173 20.30 -13.12 23.45
CA THR A 173 19.99 -14.28 24.30
C THR A 173 21.15 -14.58 25.26
N GLY A 174 20.91 -14.44 26.56
CA GLY A 174 21.89 -14.66 27.62
C GLY A 174 22.36 -13.39 28.32
N GLU A 175 22.00 -12.22 27.79
CA GLU A 175 22.24 -10.89 28.37
C GLU A 175 20.99 -10.40 29.11
N ASP A 176 21.19 -9.61 30.15
CA ASP A 176 20.08 -8.95 30.85
C ASP A 176 19.87 -7.51 30.33
N CYS A 177 20.94 -6.89 29.83
CA CYS A 177 21.01 -5.54 29.28
C CYS A 177 22.29 -5.39 28.45
N ASP A 178 22.37 -4.39 27.56
CA ASP A 178 23.58 -4.01 26.83
C ASP A 178 23.61 -2.48 26.63
N PRO A 179 24.43 -1.73 27.38
CA PRO A 179 24.49 -0.28 27.32
C PRO A 179 25.37 0.22 26.16
N GLY A 180 25.88 -0.70 25.33
CA GLY A 180 26.97 -0.48 24.40
C GLY A 180 28.34 -0.60 25.10
N GLY A 181 29.39 -0.08 24.45
CA GLY A 181 30.77 -0.22 24.92
C GLY A 181 31.15 0.62 26.15
N THR A 182 30.18 1.14 26.91
CA THR A 182 30.43 1.91 28.14
C THR A 182 29.33 1.63 29.16
N ASP A 183 29.74 1.39 30.40
CA ASP A 183 28.84 1.22 31.55
C ASP A 183 27.86 2.39 31.71
N ASN A 184 26.63 2.08 32.10
CA ASN A 184 25.70 3.05 32.66
C ASN A 184 25.34 2.67 34.12
N ASP A 185 24.39 3.38 34.73
CA ASP A 185 24.00 3.14 36.13
C ASP A 185 23.32 1.77 36.34
N CYS A 186 22.70 1.21 35.30
CA CYS A 186 21.86 0.02 35.37
C CYS A 186 22.57 -1.25 34.88
N CYS A 187 23.53 -1.11 33.96
CA CYS A 187 24.13 -2.19 33.21
C CYS A 187 25.67 -2.14 33.19
N ASP A 188 26.28 -3.31 33.34
CA ASP A 188 27.72 -3.52 33.17
C ASP A 188 28.02 -3.87 31.71
N SER A 189 28.80 -3.02 31.03
CA SER A 189 29.12 -3.14 29.59
C SER A 189 30.10 -4.26 29.25
N THR A 190 30.71 -4.90 30.26
CA THR A 190 31.64 -6.02 30.06
C THR A 190 30.92 -7.37 30.18
N THR A 191 29.89 -7.43 31.02
CA THR A 191 29.15 -8.67 31.31
C THR A 191 27.73 -8.70 30.77
N CYS A 192 27.16 -7.54 30.42
CA CYS A 192 25.79 -7.39 29.93
C CYS A 192 24.77 -7.94 30.94
N LYS A 193 25.05 -7.61 32.21
CA LYS A 193 24.26 -7.96 33.37
C LYS A 193 23.84 -6.72 34.11
N PHE A 194 22.66 -6.80 34.70
CA PHE A 194 22.17 -5.75 35.59
C PHE A 194 23.12 -5.56 36.76
N LYS A 195 23.42 -4.30 37.05
CA LYS A 195 24.13 -3.91 38.28
C LYS A 195 23.24 -4.14 39.50
N SER A 196 23.86 -4.16 40.68
CA SER A 196 23.15 -4.45 41.92
C SER A 196 21.98 -3.48 42.14
N GLY A 197 20.77 -4.02 42.21
CA GLY A 197 19.52 -3.26 42.40
C GLY A 197 18.79 -2.90 41.12
N ALA A 198 19.39 -3.06 39.94
CA ALA A 198 18.72 -2.85 38.66
C ALA A 198 17.86 -4.06 38.27
N VAL A 199 16.69 -3.77 37.68
CA VAL A 199 15.75 -4.78 37.15
C VAL A 199 15.41 -4.56 35.68
N CYS A 200 15.87 -3.45 35.11
CA CYS A 200 15.77 -3.05 33.72
C CYS A 200 16.89 -2.06 33.40
N ASP A 201 17.06 -1.72 32.12
CA ASP A 201 18.03 -0.74 31.65
C ASP A 201 17.36 0.42 30.88
N ASP A 202 17.66 1.66 31.26
CA ASP A 202 17.02 2.86 30.68
C ASP A 202 17.32 3.07 29.19
N VAL A 203 18.38 2.44 28.65
CA VAL A 203 18.76 2.53 27.23
C VAL A 203 18.06 1.44 26.42
N ASN A 204 17.93 0.24 26.98
CA ASN A 204 17.34 -0.90 26.28
C ASN A 204 15.82 -1.03 26.45
N ASP A 205 15.27 -0.54 27.57
CA ASP A 205 13.89 -0.80 27.98
C ASP A 205 13.04 0.48 28.02
N LEU A 206 12.05 0.59 27.13
CA LEU A 206 11.12 1.74 27.06
C LEU A 206 10.27 1.92 28.33
N CYS A 207 10.06 0.86 29.10
CA CYS A 207 9.38 0.87 30.39
C CYS A 207 10.33 0.87 31.59
N CYS A 208 11.56 1.35 31.42
CA CYS A 208 12.50 1.57 32.51
C CYS A 208 12.65 3.07 32.84
N ASP A 209 12.82 3.35 34.13
CA ASP A 209 13.20 4.66 34.66
C ASP A 209 14.10 4.49 35.88
N SER A 210 15.33 4.99 35.82
CA SER A 210 16.31 4.87 36.92
C SER A 210 16.51 3.41 37.34
N CYS A 211 16.71 2.54 36.35
CA CYS A 211 16.92 1.10 36.53
C CYS A 211 15.75 0.32 37.16
N GLN A 212 14.57 0.94 37.29
CA GLN A 212 13.35 0.34 37.83
C GLN A 212 12.22 0.37 36.81
N PHE A 213 11.30 -0.61 36.89
CA PHE A 213 10.14 -0.60 36.01
C PHE A 213 9.29 0.65 36.25
N ARG A 214 8.93 1.31 35.16
CA ARG A 214 7.92 2.37 35.15
C ARG A 214 6.61 1.82 35.71
N PRO A 215 5.81 2.64 36.41
CA PRO A 215 4.55 2.21 36.99
C PRO A 215 3.57 1.70 35.93
N ALA A 216 2.66 0.82 36.34
CA ALA A 216 1.58 0.35 35.48
C ALA A 216 0.78 1.54 34.92
N ASN A 217 0.39 1.45 33.65
CA ASN A 217 -0.30 2.50 32.89
C ASN A 217 0.57 3.70 32.45
N TYR A 218 1.89 3.67 32.65
CA TYR A 218 2.77 4.66 32.01
C TYR A 218 2.81 4.43 30.50
N THR A 219 2.53 5.46 29.68
CA THR A 219 2.54 5.34 28.22
C THR A 219 3.96 5.24 27.68
N CYS A 220 4.32 4.07 27.14
CA CYS A 220 5.63 3.83 26.52
C CYS A 220 5.61 4.06 25.01
N ARG A 221 4.45 3.88 24.36
CA ARG A 221 4.21 4.29 22.98
C ARG A 221 2.87 5.01 22.89
N ALA A 222 2.89 6.24 22.40
CA ALA A 222 1.66 6.99 22.18
C ALA A 222 0.97 6.50 20.90
N ALA A 223 -0.36 6.53 20.88
CA ALA A 223 -1.13 6.25 19.67
C ALA A 223 -0.80 7.30 18.60
N SER A 224 -0.44 6.82 17.41
CA SER A 224 -0.11 7.64 16.24
C SER A 224 -1.33 8.07 15.43
N THR A 225 -2.43 7.29 15.49
CA THR A 225 -3.69 7.55 14.79
C THR A 225 -4.89 7.21 15.67
N GLU A 226 -6.09 7.55 15.22
CA GLU A 226 -7.34 7.14 15.88
C GLU A 226 -7.57 5.62 15.84
N CYS A 227 -6.86 4.89 14.97
CA CYS A 227 -6.90 3.43 14.84
C CYS A 227 -5.75 2.73 15.54
N ASP A 228 -4.86 3.49 16.17
CA ASP A 228 -3.73 3.01 16.93
C ASP A 228 -4.05 2.98 18.43
N VAL A 229 -3.57 1.96 19.15
CA VAL A 229 -3.78 1.83 20.60
C VAL A 229 -2.50 2.21 21.30
N ALA A 230 -2.53 3.19 22.20
CA ALA A 230 -1.34 3.53 22.98
C ALA A 230 -0.97 2.38 23.92
N GLU A 231 0.28 1.90 23.88
CA GLU A 231 0.78 0.90 24.81
C GLU A 231 1.27 1.55 26.08
N VAL A 232 0.98 0.82 27.15
CA VAL A 232 1.33 1.22 28.50
C VAL A 232 2.15 0.13 29.16
N CYS A 233 3.08 0.55 30.00
CA CYS A 233 3.88 -0.32 30.82
C CYS A 233 3.01 -1.15 31.75
N SER A 234 3.39 -2.41 31.94
CA SER A 234 2.71 -3.35 32.84
C SER A 234 2.98 -3.05 34.32
N GLY A 235 4.06 -2.32 34.62
CA GLY A 235 4.57 -2.15 35.99
C GLY A 235 5.46 -3.30 36.48
N THR A 236 5.64 -4.34 35.66
CA THR A 236 6.37 -5.56 36.05
C THR A 236 7.40 -6.02 35.01
N SER A 237 7.65 -5.21 33.97
CA SER A 237 8.60 -5.49 32.90
C SER A 237 9.13 -4.18 32.31
N GLY A 238 10.38 -4.19 31.84
CA GLY A 238 11.03 -3.09 31.10
C GLY A 238 10.59 -3.02 29.63
N ALA A 239 10.04 -4.10 29.09
CA ALA A 239 9.53 -4.11 27.73
C ALA A 239 8.22 -3.32 27.62
N CYS A 240 8.12 -2.47 26.60
CA CYS A 240 6.83 -1.96 26.15
C CYS A 240 6.09 -3.13 25.46
N PRO A 241 4.77 -3.30 25.70
CA PRO A 241 3.97 -4.27 24.97
C PRO A 241 4.10 -4.10 23.45
N GLN A 242 3.81 -5.18 22.71
CA GLN A 242 3.78 -5.14 21.25
C GLN A 242 2.77 -4.10 20.75
N ASP A 243 3.08 -3.45 19.62
CA ASP A 243 2.19 -2.49 18.96
C ASP A 243 0.88 -3.20 18.55
N VAL A 244 -0.25 -2.68 19.03
CA VAL A 244 -1.57 -3.20 18.71
C VAL A 244 -2.44 -2.12 18.09
N TYR A 245 -3.10 -2.47 16.99
CA TYR A 245 -4.09 -1.62 16.35
C TYR A 245 -5.51 -1.99 16.76
N LYS A 246 -6.43 -1.03 16.64
CA LYS A 246 -7.86 -1.33 16.71
C LYS A 246 -8.24 -2.28 15.58
N GLU A 247 -9.19 -3.15 15.86
CA GLU A 247 -9.71 -4.11 14.90
C GLU A 247 -10.10 -3.43 13.59
N ASP A 248 -9.79 -4.09 12.47
CA ASP A 248 -10.21 -3.62 11.15
C ASP A 248 -11.72 -3.42 11.10
N LEU A 249 -12.16 -2.46 10.29
CA LEU A 249 -13.54 -1.99 10.16
C LEU A 249 -14.09 -1.21 11.38
N THR A 250 -13.33 -1.08 12.47
CA THR A 250 -13.72 -0.22 13.60
C THR A 250 -13.88 1.22 13.12
N SER A 251 -15.00 1.87 13.43
CA SER A 251 -15.20 3.26 13.00
C SER A 251 -14.24 4.19 13.75
N CYS A 252 -13.57 5.05 12.99
CA CYS A 252 -12.61 6.03 13.50
C CYS A 252 -13.04 7.49 13.25
N GLY A 253 -14.30 7.70 12.84
CA GLY A 253 -14.90 9.02 12.61
C GLY A 253 -15.10 9.37 11.13
N ASN A 254 -15.96 10.35 10.84
CA ASN A 254 -16.24 10.85 9.49
C ASN A 254 -16.64 9.78 8.44
N GLY A 255 -17.23 8.67 8.88
CA GLY A 255 -17.59 7.54 8.01
C GLY A 255 -16.39 6.70 7.55
N LEU A 256 -15.21 6.89 8.15
CA LEU A 256 -14.01 6.08 7.93
C LEU A 256 -13.95 4.91 8.92
N GLN A 257 -13.11 3.95 8.59
CA GLN A 257 -12.89 2.73 9.35
C GLN A 257 -11.40 2.40 9.46
N CYS A 258 -11.02 1.68 10.51
CA CYS A 258 -9.67 1.20 10.69
C CYS A 258 -9.33 0.12 9.67
N ALA A 259 -8.14 0.23 9.10
CA ALA A 259 -7.54 -0.78 8.23
C ALA A 259 -6.04 -0.77 8.50
N SER A 260 -5.50 -1.85 9.08
CA SER A 260 -4.08 -1.98 9.44
C SER A 260 -3.54 -0.76 10.23
N GLY A 261 -4.26 -0.34 11.26
CA GLY A 261 -3.87 0.81 12.11
C GLY A 261 -4.09 2.19 11.49
N GLN A 262 -4.67 2.29 10.28
CA GLN A 262 -4.96 3.54 9.61
C GLN A 262 -6.45 3.85 9.57
N CYS A 263 -6.83 5.10 9.87
CA CYS A 263 -8.21 5.56 9.73
C CYS A 263 -8.50 5.92 8.27
N THR A 264 -9.18 5.04 7.54
CA THR A 264 -9.28 5.16 6.08
C THR A 264 -10.60 4.61 5.52
N SER A 265 -10.77 4.73 4.22
CA SER A 265 -11.86 4.11 3.46
C SER A 265 -11.43 3.91 2.02
N ARG A 266 -12.18 3.13 1.25
CA ARG A 266 -11.93 3.00 -0.20
C ARG A 266 -11.99 4.36 -0.89
N ASP A 267 -12.95 5.21 -0.50
CA ASP A 267 -13.10 6.57 -1.03
C ASP A 267 -11.89 7.44 -0.65
N GLN A 268 -11.45 7.40 0.61
CA GLN A 268 -10.28 8.13 1.09
C GLN A 268 -9.01 7.70 0.37
N GLN A 269 -8.85 6.39 0.12
CA GLN A 269 -7.73 5.82 -0.61
C GLN A 269 -7.76 6.10 -2.12
N CYS A 270 -8.93 6.40 -2.68
CA CYS A 270 -9.09 6.89 -4.04
C CYS A 270 -8.85 8.40 -4.14
N LEU A 271 -9.34 9.16 -3.16
CA LEU A 271 -9.08 10.59 -3.04
C LEU A 271 -7.58 10.86 -2.92
N SER A 272 -6.89 10.10 -2.06
CA SER A 272 -5.45 10.25 -1.86
C SER A 272 -4.66 9.96 -3.14
N ARG A 273 -5.11 9.03 -3.98
CA ARG A 273 -4.45 8.65 -5.25
C ARG A 273 -4.81 9.53 -6.45
N GLY A 274 -5.86 10.33 -6.36
CA GLY A 274 -6.42 11.04 -7.51
C GLY A 274 -6.72 12.51 -7.27
N THR A 275 -5.99 13.15 -6.35
CA THR A 275 -6.12 14.57 -6.02
C THR A 275 -6.06 15.48 -7.25
N THR A 276 -5.12 15.21 -8.17
CA THR A 276 -4.95 15.97 -9.44
C THR A 276 -6.02 15.66 -10.49
N TYR A 277 -6.70 14.52 -10.37
CA TYR A 277 -7.80 14.14 -11.25
C TYR A 277 -9.18 14.44 -10.65
N ASN A 278 -9.28 15.06 -9.46
CA ASN A 278 -10.57 15.27 -8.77
C ASN A 278 -11.38 13.97 -8.56
N ILE A 279 -10.68 12.86 -8.35
CA ILE A 279 -11.28 11.58 -7.98
C ILE A 279 -11.67 11.66 -6.50
N ARG A 280 -12.91 11.29 -6.17
CA ARG A 280 -13.42 11.39 -4.79
C ARG A 280 -14.03 10.11 -4.23
N LYS A 281 -14.26 9.11 -5.10
CA LYS A 281 -15.01 7.91 -4.75
C LYS A 281 -14.34 6.68 -5.31
N ALA A 282 -14.42 5.60 -4.57
CA ALA A 282 -14.13 4.28 -5.07
C ALA A 282 -15.26 3.80 -5.98
N CYS A 283 -14.89 2.93 -6.92
CA CYS A 283 -15.81 2.31 -7.84
C CYS A 283 -16.28 0.94 -7.33
N GLY A 284 -17.56 0.65 -7.57
CA GLY A 284 -18.18 -0.65 -7.37
C GLY A 284 -18.38 -1.05 -5.91
N ALA A 285 -19.41 -1.87 -5.68
CA ALA A 285 -19.60 -2.57 -4.42
C ALA A 285 -18.86 -3.92 -4.46
N THR A 286 -18.16 -4.19 -3.35
CA THR A 286 -17.86 -5.51 -2.81
C THR A 286 -16.59 -6.27 -3.30
N ASN A 287 -16.53 -7.12 -4.32
CA ASN A 287 -15.58 -8.27 -4.23
C ASN A 287 -14.07 -8.06 -4.59
N GLY A 288 -13.55 -6.83 -4.66
CA GLY A 288 -12.18 -6.57 -5.10
C GLY A 288 -11.37 -5.69 -4.15
N CYS A 289 -10.14 -6.11 -3.89
CA CYS A 289 -9.14 -5.32 -3.17
C CYS A 289 -8.24 -4.51 -4.07
N GLN A 290 -8.33 -4.69 -5.39
CA GLN A 290 -7.64 -3.82 -6.34
C GLN A 290 -8.18 -2.39 -6.26
N VAL A 291 -7.29 -1.40 -6.21
CA VAL A 291 -7.66 0.00 -6.13
C VAL A 291 -8.41 0.41 -7.39
N THR A 292 -9.71 0.64 -7.26
CA THR A 292 -10.56 1.01 -8.39
C THR A 292 -11.40 2.21 -8.00
N CYS A 293 -11.24 3.31 -8.71
CA CYS A 293 -11.82 4.61 -8.37
C CYS A 293 -12.76 5.10 -9.48
N GLN A 294 -13.73 5.94 -9.12
CA GLN A 294 -14.69 6.50 -10.06
C GLN A 294 -14.04 7.56 -10.94
N ASP A 295 -14.32 7.52 -12.25
CA ASP A 295 -13.90 8.54 -13.19
C ASP A 295 -14.60 9.89 -12.89
N PRO A 296 -13.88 11.01 -12.82
CA PRO A 296 -14.48 12.33 -12.54
C PRO A 296 -15.45 12.81 -13.62
N SER A 297 -15.26 12.37 -14.87
CA SER A 297 -16.03 12.78 -16.04
C SER A 297 -17.26 11.90 -16.28
N SER A 298 -17.33 10.73 -15.62
CA SER A 298 -18.46 9.80 -15.75
C SER A 298 -18.65 8.98 -14.48
N SER A 299 -19.83 9.11 -13.86
CA SER A 299 -20.20 8.34 -12.68
C SER A 299 -20.29 6.83 -12.92
N PHE A 300 -20.31 6.39 -14.18
CA PHE A 300 -20.42 4.97 -14.57
C PHE A 300 -19.08 4.37 -15.01
N ALA A 301 -18.03 5.18 -15.14
CA ALA A 301 -16.70 4.72 -15.53
C ALA A 301 -15.79 4.56 -14.30
N CYS A 302 -14.91 3.57 -14.36
CA CYS A 302 -14.00 3.22 -13.29
C CYS A 302 -12.56 3.18 -13.80
N ILE A 303 -11.67 3.76 -13.01
CA ILE A 303 -10.23 3.84 -13.24
C ILE A 303 -9.57 2.90 -12.24
N THR A 304 -9.00 1.80 -12.73
CA THR A 304 -8.23 0.87 -11.90
C THR A 304 -6.79 1.34 -11.78
N PHE A 305 -6.31 1.55 -10.56
CA PHE A 305 -4.90 1.84 -10.29
C PHE A 305 -4.15 0.54 -9.96
N PRO A 306 -2.84 0.52 -10.19
CA PRO A 306 -2.02 -0.57 -9.67
C PRO A 306 -2.02 -0.64 -8.14
N GLY A 307 -1.78 -1.84 -7.63
CA GLY A 307 -1.81 -2.12 -6.20
C GLY A 307 -3.21 -2.43 -5.65
N SER A 308 -3.25 -2.66 -4.34
CA SER A 308 -4.47 -2.97 -3.62
C SER A 308 -4.81 -1.89 -2.59
N PHE A 309 -6.09 -1.80 -2.22
CA PHE A 309 -6.50 -1.12 -1.01
C PHE A 309 -5.75 -1.72 0.18
N VAL A 310 -5.44 -0.88 1.17
CA VAL A 310 -4.72 -1.27 2.39
C VAL A 310 -5.40 -2.49 3.02
N ASP A 311 -4.62 -3.43 3.51
CA ASP A 311 -5.16 -4.59 4.21
C ASP A 311 -6.02 -4.14 5.41
N GLY A 312 -7.11 -4.84 5.68
CA GLY A 312 -8.15 -4.38 6.61
C GLY A 312 -9.22 -3.47 5.99
N THR A 313 -8.98 -2.93 4.79
CA THR A 313 -9.99 -2.10 4.10
C THR A 313 -11.20 -2.94 3.74
N SER A 314 -12.40 -2.39 3.97
CA SER A 314 -13.65 -3.06 3.61
C SER A 314 -13.67 -3.52 2.15
N CYS A 315 -14.00 -4.78 1.95
CA CYS A 315 -14.31 -5.37 0.66
C CYS A 315 -15.43 -6.39 0.86
N GLY A 316 -16.08 -6.80 -0.21
CA GLY A 316 -17.13 -7.79 -0.15
C GLY A 316 -18.33 -7.34 0.69
N ILE A 317 -19.24 -8.28 0.93
CA ILE A 317 -20.21 -8.15 2.00
C ILE A 317 -19.50 -8.61 3.29
N GLY A 318 -19.02 -7.66 4.09
CA GLY A 318 -18.41 -7.94 5.39
C GLY A 318 -17.01 -8.56 5.34
N GLY A 319 -16.29 -8.42 4.24
CA GLY A 319 -14.89 -8.84 4.11
C GLY A 319 -13.90 -7.68 4.32
N VAL A 320 -12.64 -8.05 4.44
CA VAL A 320 -11.50 -7.13 4.49
C VAL A 320 -10.45 -7.53 3.48
N CYS A 321 -9.68 -6.56 3.01
CA CYS A 321 -8.55 -6.84 2.16
C CYS A 321 -7.42 -7.51 2.93
N SER A 322 -6.86 -8.57 2.35
CA SER A 322 -5.68 -9.25 2.87
C SER A 322 -4.86 -9.75 1.69
N SER A 323 -3.63 -9.24 1.54
CA SER A 323 -2.72 -9.59 0.44
C SER A 323 -3.37 -9.47 -0.95
N GLY A 324 -4.11 -8.37 -1.15
CA GLY A 324 -4.80 -8.08 -2.41
C GLY A 324 -6.00 -8.97 -2.75
N LYS A 325 -6.40 -9.86 -1.85
CA LYS A 325 -7.63 -10.66 -1.95
C LYS A 325 -8.65 -10.18 -0.94
N CYS A 326 -9.92 -10.28 -1.29
CA CYS A 326 -10.99 -10.01 -0.36
C CYS A 326 -11.23 -11.23 0.51
N SER A 327 -10.81 -11.19 1.78
CA SER A 327 -11.06 -12.25 2.75
C SER A 327 -12.32 -11.94 3.55
N SER A 328 -13.30 -12.82 3.45
CA SER A 328 -14.50 -12.83 4.31
C SER A 328 -14.31 -13.70 5.56
N GLU A 329 -13.09 -14.16 5.84
CA GLU A 329 -12.77 -15.07 6.93
C GLU A 329 -13.03 -14.45 8.32
N ASN A 330 -13.12 -13.12 8.40
CA ASN A 330 -13.41 -12.38 9.63
C ASN A 330 -14.88 -12.35 10.03
N PHE A 331 -15.84 -12.81 9.23
CA PHE A 331 -17.24 -12.89 9.70
C PHE A 331 -17.47 -14.13 10.59
N GLY A 332 -16.97 -15.30 10.18
CA GLY A 332 -17.20 -16.56 10.89
C GLY A 332 -16.50 -16.63 12.25
N ASN A 333 -15.24 -16.19 12.32
CA ASN A 333 -14.44 -16.27 13.54
C ASN A 333 -14.80 -15.16 14.55
N ASN A 334 -15.18 -13.96 14.10
CA ASN A 334 -15.68 -12.93 15.00
C ASN A 334 -17.09 -13.22 15.51
N VAL A 335 -17.98 -13.80 14.70
CA VAL A 335 -19.28 -14.28 15.21
C VAL A 335 -19.06 -15.39 16.21
N LYS A 336 -18.12 -16.32 15.97
CA LYS A 336 -17.82 -17.38 16.93
C LYS A 336 -17.22 -16.85 18.23
N ASN A 337 -16.24 -15.94 18.17
CA ASN A 337 -15.66 -15.30 19.36
C ASN A 337 -16.69 -14.43 20.09
N TRP A 338 -17.46 -13.61 19.39
CA TRP A 338 -18.54 -12.82 19.98
C TRP A 338 -19.62 -13.70 20.61
N PHE A 339 -20.00 -14.79 19.95
CA PHE A 339 -20.94 -15.79 20.46
C PHE A 339 -20.37 -16.53 21.67
N ASP A 340 -19.06 -16.83 21.68
CA ASP A 340 -18.36 -17.45 22.81
C ASP A 340 -18.23 -16.51 24.01
N THR A 341 -18.03 -15.20 23.79
CA THR A 341 -17.96 -14.14 24.82
C THR A 341 -19.34 -13.74 25.37
N HIS A 342 -20.40 -13.82 24.56
CA HIS A 342 -21.76 -13.38 24.95
C HIS A 342 -22.76 -14.54 25.12
N LYS A 343 -22.29 -15.76 25.39
CA LYS A 343 -23.15 -16.95 25.59
C LYS A 343 -24.29 -16.72 26.57
N GLU A 344 -24.05 -15.92 27.62
CA GLU A 344 -25.05 -15.64 28.64
C GLU A 344 -26.24 -14.81 28.13
N ILE A 345 -26.06 -14.03 27.06
CA ILE A 345 -27.14 -13.22 26.46
C ILE A 345 -27.79 -13.99 25.29
N VAL A 346 -26.98 -14.69 24.51
CA VAL A 346 -27.44 -15.33 23.28
C VAL A 346 -28.28 -16.58 23.54
N ILE A 347 -27.94 -17.38 24.55
CA ILE A 347 -28.69 -18.60 24.91
C ILE A 347 -30.14 -18.27 25.31
N PRO A 348 -30.42 -17.30 26.22
CA PRO A 348 -31.78 -16.91 26.56
C PRO A 348 -32.59 -16.39 25.37
N VAL A 349 -32.00 -15.53 24.53
CA VAL A 349 -32.68 -14.95 23.36
C VAL A 349 -33.04 -16.04 22.34
N ALA A 350 -32.13 -16.98 22.08
CA ALA A 350 -32.37 -18.10 21.18
C ALA A 350 -33.49 -19.02 21.69
N ILE A 351 -33.55 -19.29 23.00
CA ILE A 351 -34.63 -20.06 23.62
C ILE A 351 -35.97 -19.34 23.46
N VAL A 352 -36.04 -18.04 23.73
CA VAL A 352 -37.28 -17.25 23.61
C VAL A 352 -37.78 -17.23 22.17
N LEU A 353 -36.89 -16.98 21.20
CA LEU A 353 -37.25 -16.99 19.78
C LEU A 353 -37.68 -18.40 19.31
N GLY A 354 -36.97 -19.44 19.75
CA GLY A 354 -37.34 -20.83 19.46
C GLY A 354 -38.70 -21.23 20.02
N LEU A 355 -39.01 -20.81 21.25
CA LEU A 355 -40.31 -21.03 21.88
C LEU A 355 -41.43 -20.25 21.17
N LEU A 356 -41.17 -19.01 20.73
CA LEU A 356 -42.13 -18.23 19.95
C LEU A 356 -42.45 -18.91 18.60
N VAL A 357 -41.43 -19.43 17.91
CA VAL A 357 -41.61 -20.17 16.66
C VAL A 357 -42.40 -21.46 16.92
N LEU A 358 -42.09 -22.21 17.98
CA LEU A 358 -42.84 -23.41 18.35
C LEU A 358 -44.30 -23.11 18.70
N VAL A 359 -44.58 -22.00 19.40
CA VAL A 359 -45.95 -21.55 19.68
C VAL A 359 -46.67 -21.17 18.39
N CYS A 360 -46.02 -20.46 17.47
CA CYS A 360 -46.57 -20.12 16.16
C CYS A 360 -46.89 -21.39 15.35
N LEU A 361 -45.98 -22.37 15.31
CA LEU A 361 -46.19 -23.64 14.64
C LEU A 361 -47.31 -24.46 15.30
N TYR A 362 -47.35 -24.51 16.64
CA TYR A 362 -48.42 -25.16 17.40
C TYR A 362 -49.77 -24.51 17.13
N ARG A 363 -49.85 -23.17 17.12
CA ARG A 363 -51.06 -22.42 16.78
C ARG A 363 -51.50 -22.67 15.34
N CYS A 364 -50.59 -22.71 14.37
CA CYS A 364 -50.87 -23.08 12.99
C CYS A 364 -51.41 -24.52 12.88
N CYS A 365 -50.81 -25.48 13.59
CA CYS A 365 -51.24 -26.88 13.61
C CYS A 365 -52.58 -27.09 14.35
N CYS A 366 -52.86 -26.34 15.41
CA CYS A 366 -54.13 -26.41 16.13
C CYS A 366 -55.26 -25.69 15.37
N TYR A 367 -54.95 -24.60 14.65
CA TYR A 367 -55.91 -23.87 13.83
C TYR A 367 -56.34 -24.68 12.60
N SER A 368 -55.42 -25.46 12.00
CA SER A 368 -55.76 -26.39 10.91
C SER A 368 -56.61 -27.57 11.40
N ARG A 369 -56.42 -28.03 12.64
CA ARG A 369 -57.21 -29.14 13.24
C ARG A 369 -58.63 -28.72 13.65
N SER A 370 -58.81 -27.50 14.14
CA SER A 370 -60.13 -26.96 14.53
C SER A 370 -61.02 -26.58 13.35
N ARG A 371 -60.45 -26.28 12.17
CA ARG A 371 -61.22 -26.16 10.90
C ARG A 371 -61.78 -27.50 10.39
N ARG A 372 -61.19 -28.64 10.76
CA ARG A 372 -61.73 -29.96 10.37
C ARG A 372 -62.97 -30.39 11.17
N TYR A 373 -63.21 -29.81 12.35
CA TYR A 373 -64.34 -30.20 13.21
C TYR A 373 -65.62 -29.37 13.00
N LYS A 374 -65.56 -28.24 12.25
CA LYS A 374 -66.72 -27.37 12.00
C LYS A 374 -67.42 -27.58 10.65
N ASN A 375 -66.96 -28.54 9.84
CA ASN A 375 -67.53 -28.80 8.50
C ASN A 375 -68.38 -30.08 8.43
N ILE A 376 -68.98 -30.49 9.56
CA ILE A 376 -70.01 -31.54 9.58
C ILE A 376 -71.30 -30.88 10.10
N GLU A 377 -71.92 -30.05 9.27
CA GLU A 377 -73.36 -29.79 9.21
C GLU A 377 -73.64 -28.55 8.36
N SER A 378 -74.01 -28.77 7.10
CA SER A 378 -75.12 -28.07 6.43
C SER A 378 -75.07 -28.35 4.93
N SER A 379 -75.91 -29.30 4.54
CA SER A 379 -76.30 -29.58 3.17
C SER A 379 -77.64 -28.88 2.87
N TYR A 380 -77.71 -28.06 1.83
CA TYR A 380 -78.91 -27.91 1.00
C TYR A 380 -78.56 -27.41 -0.42
N ILE A 381 -79.46 -27.76 -1.36
CA ILE A 381 -79.35 -27.76 -2.84
C ILE A 381 -80.04 -26.51 -3.45
N VAL A 382 -79.88 -26.32 -4.79
CA VAL A 382 -80.81 -25.69 -5.79
C VAL A 382 -80.31 -24.30 -6.28
N ALA A 383 -80.28 -23.88 -7.56
CA ALA A 383 -80.67 -24.39 -8.89
C ALA A 383 -79.91 -23.59 -10.00
N GLN A 384 -80.02 -24.07 -11.24
CA GLN A 384 -79.41 -23.58 -12.49
C GLN A 384 -80.16 -22.41 -13.18
N GLN A 385 -79.38 -21.46 -13.75
CA GLN A 385 -79.41 -20.82 -15.11
C GLN A 385 -80.75 -20.28 -15.71
N PRO A 386 -80.73 -19.16 -16.50
CA PRO A 386 -80.32 -19.25 -17.92
C PRO A 386 -79.63 -18.03 -18.60
N TYR A 387 -78.65 -18.38 -19.46
CA TYR A 387 -78.36 -17.95 -20.85
C TYR A 387 -78.46 -16.48 -21.32
N HIS A 388 -77.31 -15.95 -21.77
CA HIS A 388 -77.23 -15.00 -22.89
C HIS A 388 -76.07 -15.34 -23.85
N SER A 389 -76.33 -15.14 -25.13
CA SER A 389 -75.65 -15.66 -26.34
C SER A 389 -74.34 -14.95 -26.70
N ALA A 390 -73.39 -15.68 -27.31
CA ALA A 390 -72.10 -15.17 -27.80
C ALA A 390 -72.04 -15.02 -29.35
N PRO A 391 -71.29 -14.04 -29.91
CA PRO A 391 -70.93 -13.96 -31.34
C PRO A 391 -69.61 -14.70 -31.71
N PRO A 392 -69.29 -14.87 -33.01
CA PRO A 392 -68.54 -16.02 -33.56
C PRO A 392 -67.00 -15.89 -33.60
N PRO A 393 -66.27 -17.01 -33.85
CA PRO A 393 -64.82 -17.12 -33.69
C PRO A 393 -64.00 -16.62 -34.89
N ARG A 394 -62.80 -16.10 -34.61
CA ARG A 394 -61.76 -15.80 -35.62
C ARG A 394 -60.78 -16.97 -35.73
N TYR A 395 -60.52 -17.41 -36.96
CA TYR A 395 -59.52 -18.45 -37.30
C TYR A 395 -58.09 -17.86 -37.38
N PRO A 396 -57.05 -18.59 -36.93
CA PRO A 396 -55.66 -18.28 -37.24
C PRO A 396 -55.16 -18.99 -38.52
N PRO A 397 -54.22 -18.40 -39.28
CA PRO A 397 -53.54 -19.08 -40.40
C PRO A 397 -52.33 -19.95 -39.96
N PRO A 398 -51.82 -20.84 -40.84
CA PRO A 398 -51.27 -22.14 -40.44
C PRO A 398 -49.73 -22.25 -40.36
N LEU A 399 -49.34 -23.36 -39.72
CA LEU A 399 -47.99 -23.91 -39.49
C LEU A 399 -47.25 -24.36 -40.76
N GLY A 400 -45.93 -24.18 -40.77
CA GLY A 400 -44.92 -24.91 -41.57
C GLY A 400 -43.53 -24.60 -41.00
N GLY A 401 -42.51 -25.45 -40.93
CA GLY A 401 -42.24 -26.86 -41.28
C GLY A 401 -41.02 -27.33 -40.44
N PRO A 402 -40.39 -28.50 -40.72
CA PRO A 402 -39.51 -29.22 -39.77
C PRO A 402 -38.06 -28.69 -39.70
N PRO A 403 -37.28 -29.04 -38.65
CA PRO A 403 -35.93 -28.51 -38.43
C PRO A 403 -34.86 -29.26 -39.26
N ASN A 404 -34.06 -28.50 -40.02
CA ASN A 404 -32.87 -29.02 -40.70
C ASN A 404 -31.64 -28.99 -39.80
N GLN A 405 -30.95 -30.14 -39.77
CA GLN A 405 -29.63 -30.36 -39.19
C GLN A 405 -28.53 -29.73 -40.07
N TYR A 406 -27.58 -29.01 -39.49
CA TYR A 406 -26.27 -28.70 -40.09
C TYR A 406 -25.21 -28.72 -38.97
N HIS A 407 -24.34 -29.74 -38.95
CA HIS A 407 -23.03 -29.84 -39.62
C HIS A 407 -21.95 -28.94 -38.99
N THR A 408 -20.96 -29.60 -38.38
CA THR A 408 -19.68 -29.05 -37.91
C THR A 408 -18.82 -28.58 -39.10
N PRO A 409 -18.12 -27.43 -39.01
CA PRO A 409 -17.23 -26.96 -40.08
C PRO A 409 -15.84 -27.65 -40.04
N PRO A 410 -15.16 -27.79 -41.19
CA PRO A 410 -13.81 -28.36 -41.27
C PRO A 410 -12.73 -27.35 -40.83
N PRO A 411 -11.50 -27.80 -40.53
CA PRO A 411 -10.47 -26.94 -39.95
C PRO A 411 -9.89 -25.97 -41.00
N GLY A 412 -9.92 -24.66 -40.70
CA GLY A 412 -9.27 -23.62 -41.49
C GLY A 412 -10.10 -22.37 -41.84
N TRP A 413 -11.27 -22.15 -41.25
CA TRP A 413 -12.08 -20.94 -41.52
C TRP A 413 -11.81 -19.80 -40.51
N VAL A 414 -11.60 -18.59 -41.01
CA VAL A 414 -11.44 -17.35 -40.22
C VAL A 414 -12.54 -16.36 -40.64
N ASP A 415 -13.21 -15.75 -39.65
CA ASP A 415 -14.36 -14.85 -39.81
C ASP A 415 -13.95 -13.44 -40.34
N PRO A 416 -14.58 -12.89 -41.39
CA PRO A 416 -14.26 -11.55 -41.94
C PRO A 416 -14.79 -10.35 -41.14
N THR A 417 -15.46 -10.53 -40.01
CA THR A 417 -16.09 -9.41 -39.27
C THR A 417 -15.15 -8.65 -38.31
N ALA A 418 -13.85 -8.91 -38.34
CA ALA A 418 -12.87 -8.27 -37.44
C ALA A 418 -12.31 -6.90 -37.91
N TYR A 419 -12.78 -6.32 -39.02
CA TYR A 419 -12.37 -4.97 -39.42
C TYR A 419 -13.54 -4.22 -40.05
N ASN A 420 -14.28 -3.46 -39.24
CA ASN A 420 -14.94 -2.21 -39.63
C ASN A 420 -15.41 -1.50 -38.34
N GLY A 421 -14.87 -0.31 -38.09
CA GLY A 421 -15.20 0.51 -36.92
C GLY A 421 -16.63 1.07 -36.97
N PRO A 422 -17.17 1.55 -35.84
CA PRO A 422 -18.50 2.14 -35.79
C PRO A 422 -18.60 3.48 -36.54
N PRO A 423 -19.82 3.88 -36.99
CA PRO A 423 -20.05 4.96 -37.94
C PRO A 423 -20.00 6.36 -37.29
N LEU A 424 -19.62 7.38 -38.06
CA LEU A 424 -19.72 8.79 -37.67
C LEU A 424 -21.19 9.25 -37.54
N PRO A 425 -21.60 9.94 -36.45
CA PRO A 425 -22.87 10.63 -36.37
C PRO A 425 -22.83 12.05 -36.99
N PRO A 426 -24.00 12.63 -37.37
CA PRO A 426 -24.12 13.74 -38.30
C PRO A 426 -23.86 15.12 -37.66
N TYR A 427 -23.49 16.08 -38.51
CA TYR A 427 -23.35 17.50 -38.18
C TYR A 427 -24.58 18.05 -37.45
N SER A 428 -24.36 18.62 -36.26
CA SER A 428 -25.28 19.52 -35.57
C SER A 428 -24.62 20.91 -35.49
N GLN A 429 -25.34 21.90 -36.02
CA GLN A 429 -24.94 23.30 -36.15
C GLN A 429 -24.85 23.95 -34.77
N ASN A 430 -23.64 24.25 -34.31
CA ASN A 430 -23.31 25.37 -33.41
C ASN A 430 -21.77 25.44 -33.27
N ASP A 431 -21.14 26.05 -34.27
CA ASP A 431 -19.71 26.35 -34.33
C ASP A 431 -19.46 27.80 -33.90
N PRO A 432 -18.75 28.08 -32.79
CA PRO A 432 -18.34 29.43 -32.41
C PRO A 432 -16.92 29.74 -32.92
N ARG A 433 -16.65 29.57 -34.21
CA ARG A 433 -15.38 29.97 -34.83
C ARG A 433 -15.55 30.59 -36.23
N ILE A 434 -16.37 31.64 -36.37
CA ILE A 434 -16.17 32.67 -37.40
C ILE A 434 -16.57 34.05 -36.85
N ARG A 435 -15.68 35.04 -37.05
CA ARG A 435 -15.61 36.48 -36.65
C ARG A 435 -14.53 36.71 -35.59
N ASP A 436 -13.46 37.46 -35.77
CA ASP A 436 -13.04 38.39 -36.83
C ASP A 436 -11.50 38.45 -36.88
N ILE A 437 -10.97 38.66 -38.09
CA ILE A 437 -9.61 39.18 -38.32
C ILE A 437 -9.78 40.67 -38.65
N ASN A 438 -9.26 41.58 -37.82
CA ASN A 438 -8.47 42.73 -38.30
C ASN A 438 -7.68 43.41 -37.14
N PRO A 439 -6.51 44.02 -37.43
CA PRO A 439 -5.51 44.44 -36.45
C PRO A 439 -5.50 45.96 -36.19
N SER A 440 -4.62 46.34 -35.25
CA SER A 440 -4.02 47.67 -35.07
C SER A 440 -4.88 48.76 -34.41
N ASN A 441 -4.50 49.16 -33.19
CA ASN A 441 -3.92 50.49 -33.00
C ASN A 441 -3.21 50.68 -31.64
N THR A 442 -2.07 51.35 -31.76
CA THR A 442 -1.08 51.86 -30.82
C THR A 442 -1.61 52.91 -29.82
N VAL A 443 -0.93 53.07 -28.67
CA VAL A 443 -0.19 54.30 -28.22
C VAL A 443 0.33 54.13 -26.76
N ASN A 444 1.67 54.24 -26.62
CA ASN A 444 2.57 54.88 -25.60
C ASN A 444 2.30 54.77 -24.08
N ALA A 445 3.25 54.81 -23.13
CA ALA A 445 4.65 55.25 -23.08
C ALA A 445 5.41 54.69 -21.84
N ASP A 446 6.73 54.53 -21.99
CA ASP A 446 7.85 54.86 -21.06
C ASP A 446 7.82 54.56 -19.54
N ASN A 447 8.76 53.74 -19.08
CA ASN A 447 9.97 54.19 -18.33
C ASN A 447 10.80 53.01 -17.78
N GLY A 448 12.09 52.95 -18.14
CA GLY A 448 13.15 52.35 -17.30
C GLY A 448 13.71 53.40 -16.32
N PRO A 449 14.90 53.23 -15.68
CA PRO A 449 15.93 52.21 -15.91
C PRO A 449 16.65 51.68 -14.62
N THR A 450 17.70 50.88 -14.85
CA THR A 450 18.97 50.70 -14.07
C THR A 450 19.22 49.46 -13.19
N VAL A 451 20.42 48.88 -13.43
CA VAL A 451 21.16 47.77 -12.80
C VAL A 451 22.41 48.40 -12.12
N PRO A 452 23.01 47.87 -11.02
CA PRO A 452 24.27 47.10 -11.11
C PRO A 452 24.50 46.11 -9.90
N PRO A 453 25.68 45.50 -9.67
CA PRO A 453 26.07 44.19 -10.23
C PRO A 453 26.61 43.16 -9.20
N HIS A 454 26.92 41.96 -9.70
CA HIS A 454 27.58 40.83 -9.03
C HIS A 454 28.87 41.14 -8.26
N GLN A 455 29.06 40.46 -7.12
CA GLN A 455 30.34 40.26 -6.45
C GLN A 455 30.77 38.78 -6.51
N GLN A 456 32.04 38.58 -6.88
CA GLN A 456 32.81 37.32 -6.80
C GLN A 456 33.64 37.28 -5.52
N MET A 457 33.99 36.06 -5.07
CA MET A 457 35.25 35.57 -4.44
C MET A 457 34.97 34.54 -3.31
N PRO A 458 35.94 33.71 -2.84
CA PRO A 458 37.12 33.13 -3.50
C PRO A 458 37.33 31.62 -3.19
N THR A 459 38.30 31.01 -3.87
CA THR A 459 38.95 29.72 -3.58
C THR A 459 39.80 29.73 -2.31
N PRO A 460 39.97 28.56 -1.65
CA PRO A 460 41.24 28.21 -0.99
C PRO A 460 41.71 26.78 -1.37
N THR A 461 42.90 26.62 -1.97
CA THR A 461 44.19 26.22 -1.34
C THR A 461 44.23 24.84 -0.68
N SER A 462 45.03 23.94 -1.27
CA SER A 462 45.59 22.68 -0.71
C SER A 462 46.97 22.97 -0.07
N PRO A 463 47.76 22.02 0.49
CA PRO A 463 47.53 20.61 0.90
C PRO A 463 48.17 20.27 2.30
N VAL A 464 48.21 18.99 2.72
CA VAL A 464 49.34 18.23 3.37
C VAL A 464 48.84 16.87 3.96
N PRO A 465 49.67 15.81 4.03
CA PRO A 465 49.27 14.45 3.67
C PRO A 465 49.06 13.49 4.85
N VAL A 466 48.29 12.42 4.62
CA VAL A 466 48.17 11.28 5.55
C VAL A 466 48.93 10.08 4.98
N TYR A 467 49.63 9.44 5.90
CA TYR A 467 50.55 8.32 5.74
C TYR A 467 50.01 7.14 4.93
N THR A 468 50.88 6.61 4.08
CA THR A 468 50.79 5.30 3.44
C THR A 468 51.01 4.17 4.44
N GLN A 469 50.13 3.16 4.44
CA GLN A 469 50.53 1.78 4.72
C GLN A 469 50.10 0.88 3.56
N ASN A 470 51.07 0.11 3.07
CA ASN A 470 50.98 -0.82 1.96
C ASN A 470 50.42 -2.18 2.42
N ASN A 471 49.35 -2.64 1.73
CA ASN A 471 49.09 -3.97 1.12
C ASN A 471 49.25 -5.28 1.95
N PRO A 472 48.46 -6.36 1.69
CA PRO A 472 48.34 -6.93 0.33
C PRO A 472 46.94 -7.44 -0.09
N THR A 473 46.55 -7.05 -1.31
CA THR A 473 45.89 -7.88 -2.34
C THR A 473 44.87 -8.93 -1.85
N GLN A 474 43.59 -8.57 -1.87
CA GLN A 474 42.52 -9.49 -2.27
C GLN A 474 41.59 -8.77 -3.26
N ASN A 475 41.28 -9.44 -4.36
CA ASN A 475 40.32 -9.03 -5.37
C ASN A 475 38.92 -8.95 -4.74
N ASN A 476 38.56 -7.83 -4.10
CA ASN A 476 37.21 -7.60 -3.61
C ASN A 476 36.42 -6.78 -4.63
N ARG A 477 35.65 -7.49 -5.45
CA ARG A 477 34.45 -6.93 -6.09
C ARG A 477 33.51 -6.52 -4.95
N PRO A 478 32.95 -5.29 -4.90
CA PRO A 478 31.84 -5.02 -4.00
C PRO A 478 30.68 -5.93 -4.43
N HIS A 479 30.31 -6.89 -3.58
CA HIS A 479 29.28 -7.87 -3.88
C HIS A 479 27.91 -7.18 -3.97
N ASN A 480 27.27 -7.24 -5.13
CA ASN A 480 25.82 -7.05 -5.30
C ASN A 480 25.17 -8.39 -4.96
N GLU A 481 24.82 -8.60 -3.70
CA GLU A 481 24.04 -9.77 -3.30
C GLU A 481 22.80 -9.31 -2.55
N GLY A 482 21.70 -9.32 -3.29
CA GLY A 482 20.35 -8.95 -2.89
C GLY A 482 19.42 -9.23 -4.06
N VAL A 483 19.14 -10.51 -4.31
CA VAL A 483 18.19 -10.94 -5.35
C VAL A 483 17.03 -11.61 -4.63
N LEU A 484 15.88 -10.94 -4.62
CA LEU A 484 14.57 -11.56 -4.39
C LEU A 484 13.94 -11.94 -5.72
#